data_AF-A0A496UIY5-F1
#
_entry.id   AF-A0A496UIY5-F1
#
_cell.length_a   1.000
_cell.length_b   1.000
_cell.length_c   1.000
_cell.angle_alpha   90.00
_cell.angle_beta   90.00
_cell.angle_gamma   90.00
#
_symmetry.space_group_name_H-M   'P 1'
#
loop_
_entity.id
_entity.type
_entity.pdbx_description
1 polymer ?
#
loop_
_entity_poly.entity_id
_entity_poly.type
_entity_poly.pdbx_seq_one_letter_code
_entity_poly.pdbx_strand_id
1 'polypeptide(L)'
;MLNLIGSDFEVIVKDTDGVPMNASLFTKGTKDHPQWFDDHNLQFDGPLLESAINPSGSFEAFNTKIDNALASMSEALDSTCGLSDSSYAIFDNMNEEEAILGCSPEFNVWSMQPYKADVSSFKYQGLSKNWRCSGAHIHLGYTFNEDNSLGLPEDYMKINIARMLDVYLGAWSVLIDTDRQRRKLYGMAGSIRDKEYGLEYRALGNFWVFNRDTREEVYQRTHRAYERAQEISVHEAINPDALIDGINTYDEGKCRQILKEMEAA
;
A
#
# COMPACT_ATOMS: atom_id res chain seq x y z
N MET A 1 -20.98 -4.32 4.67
CA MET A 1 -20.13 -5.35 5.31
C MET A 1 -18.84 -5.44 4.51
N LEU A 2 -17.68 -5.50 5.17
CA LEU A 2 -16.42 -5.73 4.47
C LEU A 2 -16.39 -7.20 4.07
N ASN A 3 -16.46 -7.45 2.77
CA ASN A 3 -16.62 -8.80 2.27
C ASN A 3 -15.26 -9.48 2.13
N LEU A 4 -14.29 -8.74 1.59
CA LEU A 4 -13.05 -9.31 1.09
C LEU A 4 -11.88 -8.31 1.23
N ILE A 5 -10.72 -8.81 1.67
CA ILE A 5 -9.45 -8.06 1.64
C ILE A 5 -8.49 -8.77 0.69
N GLY A 6 -7.92 -8.03 -0.26
CA GLY A 6 -6.83 -8.44 -1.13
C GLY A 6 -5.62 -7.53 -0.98
N SER A 7 -4.55 -7.82 -1.71
CA SER A 7 -3.34 -7.00 -1.74
C SER A 7 -2.63 -7.20 -3.06
N ASP A 8 -2.06 -6.12 -3.61
CA ASP A 8 -0.90 -6.20 -4.48
C ASP A 8 0.31 -5.60 -3.76
N PHE A 9 1.49 -6.14 -4.04
CA PHE A 9 2.73 -5.66 -3.45
C PHE A 9 3.90 -5.82 -4.42
N GLU A 10 4.70 -4.77 -4.52
CA GLU A 10 5.94 -4.77 -5.26
C GLU A 10 7.12 -5.07 -4.33
N VAL A 11 8.10 -5.84 -4.74
CA VAL A 11 9.23 -6.28 -3.92
C VAL A 11 10.52 -5.97 -4.66
N ILE A 12 11.48 -5.42 -3.90
CA ILE A 12 12.84 -5.22 -4.39
C ILE A 12 13.57 -6.56 -4.29
N VAL A 13 14.20 -6.97 -5.39
CA VAL A 13 15.14 -8.09 -5.40
C VAL A 13 16.55 -7.54 -5.22
N LYS A 14 17.36 -8.17 -4.38
CA LYS A 14 18.77 -7.84 -4.20
C LYS A 14 19.65 -9.07 -4.39
N ASP A 15 20.85 -8.87 -4.91
CA ASP A 15 21.88 -9.92 -4.92
C ASP A 15 22.54 -10.09 -3.53
N THR A 16 23.51 -11.01 -3.43
CA THR A 16 24.27 -11.27 -2.19
C THR A 16 25.09 -10.08 -1.70
N ASP A 17 25.40 -9.12 -2.57
CA ASP A 17 26.12 -7.89 -2.23
C ASP A 17 25.16 -6.74 -1.84
N GLY A 18 23.84 -7.00 -1.89
CA GLY A 18 22.79 -6.03 -1.58
C GLY A 18 22.44 -5.10 -2.73
N VAL A 19 22.92 -5.37 -3.94
CA VAL A 19 22.67 -4.56 -5.14
C VAL A 19 21.27 -4.87 -5.67
N PRO A 20 20.42 -3.84 -5.92
CA PRO A 20 19.10 -4.04 -6.49
C PRO A 20 19.15 -4.64 -7.90
N MET A 21 18.39 -5.71 -8.11
CA MET A 21 18.32 -6.48 -9.36
C MET A 21 16.99 -6.24 -10.06
N ASN A 22 17.02 -6.11 -11.38
CA ASN A 22 15.82 -5.85 -12.18
C ASN A 22 14.95 -7.11 -12.26
N ALA A 23 13.68 -7.00 -11.86
CA ALA A 23 12.74 -8.10 -11.82
C ALA A 23 12.46 -8.78 -13.17
N SER A 24 12.65 -8.07 -14.29
CA SER A 24 12.51 -8.64 -15.63
C SER A 24 13.50 -9.78 -15.92
N LEU A 25 14.55 -9.94 -15.11
CA LEU A 25 15.47 -11.08 -15.17
C LEU A 25 14.84 -12.38 -14.65
N PHE A 26 13.85 -12.28 -13.75
CA PHE A 26 13.31 -13.42 -12.99
C PHE A 26 11.91 -13.83 -13.43
N THR A 27 11.14 -12.93 -14.05
CA THR A 27 9.81 -13.25 -14.57
C THR A 27 9.59 -12.69 -15.97
N LYS A 28 8.80 -13.41 -16.76
CA LYS A 28 8.29 -12.94 -18.06
C LYS A 28 6.90 -12.32 -17.95
N GLY A 29 6.27 -12.39 -16.77
CA GLY A 29 4.95 -11.81 -16.53
C GLY A 29 5.02 -10.29 -16.63
N THR A 30 4.17 -9.71 -17.46
CA THR A 30 4.03 -8.25 -17.59
C THR A 30 2.70 -7.81 -16.97
N LYS A 31 2.49 -6.51 -16.77
CA LYS A 31 1.20 -5.96 -16.32
C LYS A 31 0.01 -6.39 -17.18
N ASP A 32 0.21 -6.47 -18.49
CA ASP A 32 -0.84 -6.88 -19.44
C ASP A 32 -1.00 -8.40 -19.52
N HIS A 33 0.09 -9.13 -19.25
CA HIS A 33 0.16 -10.58 -19.35
C HIS A 33 0.89 -11.19 -18.14
N PRO A 34 0.30 -11.12 -16.94
CA PRO A 34 0.92 -11.70 -15.76
C PRO A 34 1.00 -13.21 -15.85
N GLN A 35 1.98 -13.79 -15.15
CA GLN A 35 2.01 -15.22 -14.88
C GLN A 35 1.00 -15.53 -13.77
N TRP A 36 0.00 -16.35 -14.07
CA TRP A 36 -1.06 -16.69 -13.12
C TRP A 36 -0.78 -17.98 -12.37
N PHE A 37 -1.11 -17.96 -11.08
CA PHE A 37 -1.24 -19.11 -10.20
C PHE A 37 -2.68 -19.20 -9.69
N ASP A 38 -2.99 -20.21 -8.88
CA ASP A 38 -4.36 -20.43 -8.38
C ASP A 38 -4.89 -19.27 -7.53
N ASP A 39 -4.03 -18.65 -6.73
CA ASP A 39 -4.43 -17.64 -5.73
C ASP A 39 -3.67 -16.31 -5.80
N HIS A 40 -2.74 -16.17 -6.74
CA HIS A 40 -1.97 -14.95 -6.98
C HIS A 40 -1.44 -14.88 -8.42
N ASN A 41 -0.80 -13.77 -8.74
CA ASN A 41 -0.04 -13.64 -9.98
C ASN A 41 1.43 -13.26 -9.71
N LEU A 42 2.26 -13.31 -10.75
CA LEU A 42 3.62 -12.82 -10.74
C LEU A 42 3.86 -11.98 -12.00
N GLN A 43 4.35 -10.77 -11.82
CA GLN A 43 4.72 -9.85 -12.90
C GLN A 43 5.88 -8.94 -12.48
N PHE A 44 6.40 -8.12 -13.39
CA PHE A 44 7.27 -7.00 -13.03
C PHE A 44 6.55 -5.65 -13.23
N ASP A 45 6.81 -4.71 -12.32
CA ASP A 45 6.47 -3.29 -12.46
C ASP A 45 7.76 -2.45 -12.46
N GLY A 46 8.14 -1.96 -13.65
CA GLY A 46 9.47 -1.42 -13.86
C GLY A 46 10.53 -2.45 -13.43
N PRO A 47 11.47 -2.10 -12.53
CA PRO A 47 12.45 -3.08 -12.06
C PRO A 47 11.99 -3.90 -10.84
N LEU A 48 10.76 -3.69 -10.33
CA LEU A 48 10.27 -4.36 -9.12
C LEU A 48 9.50 -5.63 -9.47
N LEU A 49 9.60 -6.64 -8.60
CA LEU A 49 8.84 -7.88 -8.73
C LEU A 49 7.50 -7.71 -8.05
N GLU A 50 6.40 -7.90 -8.74
CA GLU A 50 5.06 -7.63 -8.23
C GLU A 50 4.20 -8.89 -8.18
N SER A 51 3.39 -9.00 -7.14
CA SER A 51 2.32 -9.98 -7.06
C SER A 51 1.04 -9.34 -6.55
N ALA A 52 -0.09 -9.77 -7.09
CA ALA A 52 -1.42 -9.51 -6.59
C ALA A 52 -2.06 -10.82 -6.13
N ILE A 53 -2.56 -10.85 -4.89
CA ILE A 53 -3.27 -12.00 -4.33
C ILE A 53 -4.78 -11.89 -4.52
N ASN A 54 -5.44 -13.03 -4.69
CA ASN A 54 -6.89 -13.10 -4.71
C ASN A 54 -7.48 -12.67 -3.36
N PRO A 55 -8.57 -11.87 -3.33
CA PRO A 55 -9.19 -11.42 -2.10
C PRO A 55 -9.64 -12.57 -1.17
N SER A 56 -9.66 -12.30 0.14
CA SER A 56 -10.00 -13.28 1.18
C SER A 56 -10.91 -12.70 2.27
N GLY A 57 -11.86 -13.51 2.74
CA GLY A 57 -12.77 -13.17 3.84
C GLY A 57 -12.26 -13.56 5.24
N SER A 58 -11.06 -14.15 5.35
CA SER A 58 -10.43 -14.47 6.62
C SER A 58 -8.94 -14.16 6.61
N PHE A 59 -8.36 -13.91 7.78
CA PHE A 59 -6.94 -13.65 7.91
C PHE A 59 -6.09 -14.86 7.48
N GLU A 60 -6.46 -16.08 7.86
CA GLU A 60 -5.67 -17.27 7.51
C GLU A 60 -5.59 -17.49 5.99
N ALA A 61 -6.70 -17.27 5.27
CA ALA A 61 -6.70 -17.34 3.82
C ALA A 61 -5.88 -16.19 3.20
N PHE A 62 -6.00 -14.97 3.74
CA PHE A 62 -5.20 -13.81 3.31
C PHE A 62 -3.69 -14.06 3.50
N ASN A 63 -3.28 -14.50 4.69
CA ASN A 63 -1.88 -14.78 5.02
C ASN A 63 -1.31 -15.91 4.14
N THR A 64 -2.05 -17.01 3.98
CA THR A 64 -1.61 -18.15 3.16
C THR A 64 -1.33 -17.73 1.72
N LYS A 65 -2.17 -16.86 1.14
CA LYS A 65 -1.96 -16.37 -0.24
C LYS A 65 -0.74 -15.48 -0.36
N ILE A 66 -0.45 -14.64 0.65
CA ILE A 66 0.79 -13.86 0.68
C ILE A 66 2.01 -14.78 0.79
N ASP A 67 1.95 -15.81 1.64
CA ASP A 67 3.04 -16.78 1.76
C ASP A 67 3.26 -17.54 0.44
N ASN A 68 2.19 -17.96 -0.24
CA ASN A 68 2.26 -18.59 -1.56
C ASN A 68 2.88 -17.65 -2.60
N ALA A 69 2.48 -16.38 -2.62
CA ALA A 69 3.04 -15.38 -3.52
C ALA A 69 4.53 -15.14 -3.26
N LEU A 70 4.95 -15.00 -2.00
CA LEU A 70 6.37 -14.85 -1.64
C LEU A 70 7.19 -16.10 -1.96
N ALA A 71 6.60 -17.29 -1.84
CA ALA A 71 7.24 -18.54 -2.26
C ALA A 71 7.46 -18.55 -3.77
N SER A 72 6.44 -18.26 -4.58
CA SER A 72 6.56 -18.16 -6.05
C SER A 72 7.57 -17.11 -6.48
N MET A 73 7.59 -15.95 -5.80
CA MET A 73 8.61 -14.92 -6.03
C MET A 73 10.01 -15.46 -5.78
N SER A 74 10.22 -16.14 -4.64
CA SER A 74 11.52 -16.70 -4.26
C SER A 74 11.98 -17.81 -5.19
N GLU A 75 11.06 -18.66 -5.66
CA GLU A 75 11.33 -19.73 -6.62
C GLU A 75 11.75 -19.21 -8.00
N ALA A 76 11.28 -18.02 -8.38
CA ALA A 76 11.66 -17.37 -9.64
C ALA A 76 13.07 -16.77 -9.61
N LEU A 77 13.67 -16.57 -8.43
CA LEU A 77 14.97 -15.92 -8.30
C LEU A 77 16.13 -16.88 -8.55
N ASP A 78 17.24 -16.33 -9.05
CA ASP A 78 18.52 -17.01 -9.02
C ASP A 78 18.98 -17.24 -7.56
N SER A 79 19.73 -18.33 -7.33
CA SER A 79 20.23 -18.70 -5.98
C SER A 79 21.11 -17.64 -5.29
N THR A 80 21.57 -16.62 -6.02
CA THR A 80 22.36 -15.49 -5.53
C THR A 80 21.52 -14.25 -5.25
N CYS A 81 20.20 -14.34 -5.36
CA CYS A 81 19.28 -13.23 -5.16
C CYS A 81 18.29 -13.54 -4.03
N GLY A 82 17.74 -12.49 -3.42
CA GLY A 82 16.74 -12.58 -2.37
C GLY A 82 15.75 -11.41 -2.39
N LEU A 83 14.59 -11.65 -1.78
CA LEU A 83 13.55 -10.64 -1.59
C LEU A 83 13.95 -9.69 -0.46
N SER A 84 13.66 -8.39 -0.63
CA SER A 84 13.95 -7.33 0.32
C SER A 84 12.67 -6.65 0.78
N ASP A 85 12.55 -6.46 2.09
CA ASP A 85 11.44 -5.72 2.75
C ASP A 85 11.57 -4.19 2.65
N SER A 86 12.73 -3.70 2.18
CA SER A 86 12.94 -2.28 1.89
C SER A 86 11.83 -1.72 1.00
N SER A 87 11.45 -0.47 1.26
CA SER A 87 10.42 0.24 0.50
C SER A 87 11.02 1.25 -0.51
N TYR A 88 12.35 1.26 -0.66
CA TYR A 88 13.05 1.98 -1.72
C TYR A 88 14.37 1.31 -2.14
N ALA A 89 14.79 1.58 -3.38
CA ALA A 89 16.10 1.23 -3.92
C ALA A 89 16.54 2.22 -5.00
N ILE A 90 17.85 2.26 -5.26
CA ILE A 90 18.44 2.99 -6.39
C ILE A 90 19.04 1.93 -7.32
N PHE A 91 18.56 1.87 -8.55
CA PHE A 91 19.05 0.93 -9.56
C PHE A 91 20.12 1.59 -10.44
N ASP A 92 21.22 0.92 -10.72
CA ASP A 92 22.28 1.51 -11.55
C ASP A 92 21.84 1.73 -13.00
N ASN A 93 21.08 0.77 -13.55
CA ASN A 93 20.61 0.78 -14.92
C ASN A 93 19.11 0.52 -14.97
N MET A 94 18.37 1.43 -15.60
CA MET A 94 16.99 1.24 -16.01
C MET A 94 16.77 1.84 -17.39
N ASN A 95 15.98 1.16 -18.20
CA ASN A 95 15.52 1.70 -19.47
C ASN A 95 14.43 2.78 -19.24
N GLU A 96 14.01 3.47 -20.31
CA GLU A 96 13.04 4.57 -20.20
C GLU A 96 11.66 4.09 -19.72
N GLU A 97 11.25 2.89 -20.12
CA GLU A 97 9.96 2.29 -19.75
C GLU A 97 9.93 1.92 -18.26
N GLU A 98 11.00 1.30 -17.77
CA GLU A 98 11.23 1.02 -16.34
C GLU A 98 11.34 2.29 -15.50
N ALA A 99 11.51 3.44 -16.15
CA ALA A 99 11.52 4.76 -15.54
C ALA A 99 10.21 5.53 -15.51
N ILE A 100 9.17 4.96 -16.10
CA ILE A 100 7.83 5.46 -15.94
C ILE A 100 7.30 5.00 -14.57
N LEU A 101 6.97 5.96 -13.73
CA LEU A 101 6.38 5.72 -12.41
C LEU A 101 4.86 5.85 -12.48
N GLY A 102 4.16 4.92 -11.85
CA GLY A 102 2.72 5.01 -11.62
C GLY A 102 1.88 5.03 -12.91
N CYS A 103 1.46 3.86 -13.38
CA CYS A 103 0.69 3.74 -14.63
C CYS A 103 -0.80 4.10 -14.50
N SER A 104 -1.33 4.27 -13.28
CA SER A 104 -2.75 4.62 -13.06
C SER A 104 -2.88 5.78 -12.09
N PRO A 105 -3.74 6.78 -12.39
CA PRO A 105 -3.89 7.96 -11.56
C PRO A 105 -4.36 7.58 -10.16
N GLU A 106 -3.57 7.97 -9.16
CA GLU A 106 -3.97 7.91 -7.76
C GLU A 106 -4.85 9.13 -7.43
N PHE A 107 -5.65 9.03 -6.38
CA PHE A 107 -6.46 10.13 -5.87
C PHE A 107 -6.12 10.39 -4.41
N ASN A 108 -6.05 11.66 -4.03
CA ASN A 108 -5.89 12.06 -2.63
C ASN A 108 -7.26 12.40 -2.03
N VAL A 109 -7.73 11.62 -1.06
CA VAL A 109 -9.05 11.80 -0.42
C VAL A 109 -9.16 12.98 0.54
N TRP A 110 -8.05 13.59 0.94
CA TRP A 110 -8.06 14.78 1.78
C TRP A 110 -8.19 16.04 0.94
N SER A 111 -7.37 16.18 -0.11
CA SER A 111 -7.44 17.32 -1.03
C SER A 111 -8.55 17.17 -2.07
N MET A 112 -9.10 15.97 -2.24
CA MET A 112 -10.05 15.61 -3.29
C MET A 112 -9.49 15.88 -4.70
N GLN A 113 -8.21 15.59 -4.91
CA GLN A 113 -7.53 15.83 -6.19
C GLN A 113 -6.79 14.56 -6.66
N PRO A 114 -6.70 14.33 -7.98
CA PRO A 114 -5.78 13.34 -8.52
C PRO A 114 -4.36 13.65 -8.07
N TYR A 115 -3.64 12.61 -7.65
CA TYR A 115 -2.21 12.71 -7.43
C TYR A 115 -1.56 12.95 -8.79
N LYS A 116 -0.89 14.09 -8.93
CA LYS A 116 0.02 14.30 -10.04
C LYS A 116 1.38 13.86 -9.55
N ALA A 117 1.80 12.66 -9.96
CA ALA A 117 3.21 12.28 -9.85
C ALA A 117 4.01 13.29 -10.66
N ASP A 118 4.46 14.35 -10.02
CA ASP A 118 5.21 15.39 -10.69
C ASP A 118 6.63 14.87 -10.87
N VAL A 119 6.96 14.41 -12.08
CA VAL A 119 8.31 13.94 -12.39
C VAL A 119 9.36 15.06 -12.22
N SER A 120 8.93 16.33 -12.19
CA SER A 120 9.80 17.45 -11.83
C SER A 120 10.13 17.50 -10.33
N SER A 121 9.28 16.93 -9.46
CA SER A 121 9.56 16.78 -8.02
C SER A 121 10.81 15.96 -7.74
N PHE A 122 11.18 14.99 -8.59
CA PHE A 122 12.45 14.26 -8.47
C PHE A 122 13.64 15.23 -8.47
N LYS A 123 13.63 16.21 -9.39
CA LYS A 123 14.69 17.22 -9.47
C LYS A 123 14.70 18.14 -8.25
N TYR A 124 13.54 18.53 -7.75
CA TYR A 124 13.43 19.40 -6.57
C TYR A 124 13.81 18.71 -5.25
N GLN A 125 13.66 17.39 -5.17
CA GLN A 125 14.01 16.59 -3.99
C GLN A 125 15.41 15.97 -4.07
N GLY A 126 16.18 16.22 -5.15
CA GLY A 126 17.52 15.66 -5.34
C GLY A 126 17.52 14.15 -5.64
N LEU A 127 16.40 13.61 -6.11
CA LEU A 127 16.22 12.19 -6.38
C LEU A 127 16.57 11.89 -7.84
N SER A 128 17.32 10.81 -8.08
CA SER A 128 17.67 10.41 -9.44
C SER A 128 16.53 9.63 -10.10
N LYS A 129 16.46 9.67 -11.43
CA LYS A 129 15.55 8.81 -12.23
C LYS A 129 15.65 7.31 -11.89
N ASN A 130 16.76 6.96 -11.24
CA ASN A 130 17.11 5.63 -10.78
C ASN A 130 16.45 5.19 -9.47
N TRP A 131 15.74 6.09 -8.78
CA TRP A 131 15.03 5.78 -7.52
C TRP A 131 13.70 5.08 -7.78
N ARG A 132 13.47 3.97 -7.09
CA ARG A 132 12.18 3.27 -7.08
C ARG A 132 11.71 3.03 -5.67
N CYS A 133 10.40 3.06 -5.50
CA CYS A 133 9.73 2.70 -4.26
C CYS A 133 8.88 1.48 -4.52
N SER A 134 8.93 0.52 -3.61
CA SER A 134 7.96 -0.57 -3.53
C SER A 134 6.83 -0.20 -2.57
N GLY A 135 5.62 -0.61 -2.88
CA GLY A 135 4.44 -0.50 -2.04
C GLY A 135 3.82 -1.86 -1.76
N ALA A 136 2.96 -1.88 -0.76
CA ALA A 136 2.11 -3.01 -0.48
C ALA A 136 0.70 -2.48 -0.21
N HIS A 137 -0.12 -2.48 -1.25
CA HIS A 137 -1.43 -1.86 -1.25
C HIS A 137 -2.48 -2.83 -0.75
N ILE A 138 -3.51 -2.28 -0.12
CA ILE A 138 -4.61 -3.07 0.46
C ILE A 138 -5.85 -2.83 -0.38
N HIS A 139 -6.46 -3.91 -0.86
CA HIS A 139 -7.66 -3.86 -1.69
C HIS A 139 -8.85 -4.24 -0.82
N LEU A 140 -9.79 -3.31 -0.68
CA LEU A 140 -11.00 -3.51 0.10
C LEU A 140 -12.16 -3.76 -0.86
N GLY A 141 -12.65 -5.00 -0.87
CA GLY A 141 -13.85 -5.43 -1.57
C GLY A 141 -15.06 -5.37 -0.64
N TYR A 142 -16.01 -4.47 -0.88
CA TYR A 142 -17.20 -4.35 -0.06
C TYR A 142 -18.41 -3.95 -0.88
N THR A 143 -19.58 -4.39 -0.41
CA THR A 143 -20.87 -3.94 -0.92
C THR A 143 -21.42 -2.89 0.02
N PHE A 144 -21.89 -1.79 -0.55
CA PHE A 144 -22.69 -0.83 0.19
C PHE A 144 -24.01 -1.46 0.58
N ASN A 145 -24.24 -1.54 1.88
CA ASN A 145 -25.56 -1.83 2.42
C ASN A 145 -26.17 -0.49 2.83
N GLU A 146 -27.48 -0.34 2.63
CA GLU A 146 -28.23 0.87 3.02
C GLU A 146 -28.21 1.12 4.55
N ASP A 147 -27.82 0.12 5.35
CA ASP A 147 -27.71 0.16 6.82
C ASP A 147 -26.42 0.83 7.35
N ASN A 148 -25.90 1.89 6.71
CA ASN A 148 -24.84 2.67 7.34
C ASN A 148 -25.44 3.66 8.35
N SER A 149 -24.93 3.65 9.60
CA SER A 149 -25.56 4.41 10.70
C SER A 149 -25.50 5.93 10.52
N LEU A 150 -24.57 6.40 9.68
CA LEU A 150 -24.40 7.81 9.35
C LEU A 150 -25.37 8.31 8.26
N GLY A 151 -26.09 7.42 7.57
CA GLY A 151 -26.96 7.76 6.45
C GLY A 151 -26.22 8.45 5.29
N LEU A 152 -24.90 8.24 5.16
CA LEU A 152 -24.10 8.87 4.12
C LEU A 152 -24.34 8.22 2.75
N PRO A 153 -24.31 9.00 1.65
CA PRO A 153 -24.24 8.45 0.31
C PRO A 153 -22.97 7.62 0.11
N GLU A 154 -23.02 6.66 -0.80
CA GLU A 154 -21.92 5.73 -1.13
C GLU A 154 -20.57 6.44 -1.31
N ASP A 155 -20.50 7.48 -2.15
CA ASP A 155 -19.24 8.19 -2.42
C ASP A 155 -18.63 8.83 -1.16
N TYR A 156 -19.47 9.42 -0.30
CA TYR A 156 -19.03 10.01 0.97
C TYR A 156 -18.54 8.94 1.95
N MET A 157 -19.18 7.78 1.95
CA MET A 157 -18.75 6.65 2.77
C MET A 157 -17.44 6.06 2.26
N LYS A 158 -17.22 5.93 0.95
CA LYS A 158 -15.91 5.55 0.38
C LYS A 158 -14.80 6.49 0.85
N ILE A 159 -15.04 7.80 0.81
CA ILE A 159 -14.11 8.82 1.29
C ILE A 159 -13.86 8.67 2.80
N ASN A 160 -14.91 8.43 3.59
CA ASN A 160 -14.76 8.25 5.04
C ASN A 160 -13.95 6.99 5.36
N ILE A 161 -14.20 5.88 4.67
CA ILE A 161 -13.41 4.63 4.79
C ILE A 161 -11.94 4.90 4.46
N ALA A 162 -11.66 5.56 3.33
CA ALA A 162 -10.28 5.88 2.93
C ALA A 162 -9.54 6.71 3.98
N ARG A 163 -10.21 7.71 4.55
CA ARG A 163 -9.65 8.54 5.62
C ARG A 163 -9.48 7.77 6.94
N MET A 164 -10.39 6.84 7.22
CA MET A 164 -10.30 5.96 8.38
C MET A 164 -9.12 4.98 8.25
N LEU A 165 -8.81 4.53 7.03
CA LEU A 165 -7.61 3.72 6.78
C LEU A 165 -6.33 4.51 7.09
N ASP A 166 -6.27 5.82 6.81
CA ASP A 166 -5.15 6.65 7.27
C ASP A 166 -5.04 6.70 8.80
N VAL A 167 -6.15 6.74 9.53
CA VAL A 167 -6.10 6.70 11.00
C VAL A 167 -5.53 5.37 11.49
N TYR A 168 -6.11 4.24 11.05
CA TYR A 168 -5.78 2.94 11.63
C TYR A 168 -4.49 2.32 11.08
N LEU A 169 -4.17 2.58 9.81
CA LEU A 169 -3.02 2.02 9.11
C LEU A 169 -1.95 3.09 8.86
N GLY A 170 -2.32 4.24 8.30
CA GLY A 170 -1.39 5.32 7.98
C GLY A 170 -0.62 5.81 9.22
N ALA A 171 -1.33 6.25 10.26
CA ALA A 171 -0.73 6.72 11.50
C ALA A 171 0.03 5.60 12.23
N TRP A 172 -0.51 4.38 12.25
CA TRP A 172 0.18 3.23 12.85
C TRP A 172 1.49 2.91 12.14
N SER A 173 1.51 2.94 10.81
CA SER A 173 2.72 2.63 10.03
C SER A 173 3.85 3.63 10.28
N VAL A 174 3.57 4.89 10.62
CA VAL A 174 4.61 5.86 11.05
C VAL A 174 5.37 5.37 12.29
N LEU A 175 4.72 4.59 13.15
CA LEU A 175 5.30 4.13 14.41
C LEU A 175 6.14 2.86 14.28
N ILE A 176 5.96 2.09 13.20
CA ILE A 176 6.56 0.76 13.06
C ILE A 176 7.36 0.57 11.78
N ASP A 177 7.08 1.33 10.72
CA ASP A 177 7.85 1.29 9.49
C ASP A 177 9.15 2.06 9.67
N THR A 178 10.26 1.34 9.64
CA THR A 178 11.60 1.92 9.78
C THR A 178 12.07 2.62 8.50
N ASP A 179 11.46 2.31 7.35
CA ASP A 179 11.76 3.00 6.10
C ASP A 179 11.11 4.38 6.12
N ARG A 180 11.95 5.43 6.09
CA ARG A 180 11.52 6.84 6.06
C ARG A 180 11.65 7.49 4.69
N GLN A 181 12.17 6.79 3.69
CA GLN A 181 12.46 7.37 2.39
C GLN A 181 11.25 7.34 1.46
N ARG A 182 10.43 6.28 1.54
CA ARG A 182 9.28 6.11 0.63
C ARG A 182 8.37 7.34 0.58
N ARG A 183 7.99 7.94 1.73
CA ARG A 183 7.08 9.12 1.77
C ARG A 183 7.62 10.40 1.17
N LYS A 184 8.90 10.45 0.77
CA LYS A 184 9.40 11.55 -0.06
C LYS A 184 8.76 11.52 -1.46
N LEU A 185 8.45 10.31 -1.95
CA LEU A 185 7.93 10.07 -3.29
C LEU A 185 6.49 9.50 -3.31
N TYR A 186 6.21 8.51 -2.47
CA TYR A 186 4.97 7.73 -2.47
C TYR A 186 4.50 7.41 -1.04
N GLY A 187 3.20 7.18 -0.86
CA GLY A 187 2.67 6.77 0.45
C GLY A 187 2.31 7.91 1.40
N MET A 188 1.96 9.07 0.85
CA MET A 188 1.39 10.18 1.61
C MET A 188 -0.05 9.87 2.07
N ALA A 189 -0.51 10.59 3.08
CA ALA A 189 -1.88 10.53 3.56
C ALA A 189 -2.87 10.73 2.41
N GLY A 190 -3.89 9.88 2.38
CA GLY A 190 -5.01 9.92 1.48
C GLY A 190 -4.77 9.29 0.12
N SER A 191 -3.61 8.67 -0.12
CA SER A 191 -3.33 7.98 -1.39
C SER A 191 -4.18 6.73 -1.55
N ILE A 192 -5.13 6.79 -2.49
CA ILE A 192 -5.98 5.67 -2.87
C ILE A 192 -6.09 5.54 -4.39
N ARG A 193 -6.68 4.43 -4.83
CA ARG A 193 -7.27 4.28 -6.16
C ARG A 193 -8.71 3.78 -6.03
N ASP A 194 -9.64 4.47 -6.70
CA ASP A 194 -11.05 4.04 -6.76
C ASP A 194 -11.18 2.81 -7.65
N LYS A 195 -12.05 1.88 -7.25
CA LYS A 195 -12.22 0.57 -7.90
C LYS A 195 -13.67 0.16 -7.90
N GLU A 196 -14.10 -0.57 -8.93
CA GLU A 196 -15.49 -1.05 -9.03
C GLU A 196 -15.89 -1.95 -7.84
N TYR A 197 -14.94 -2.66 -7.24
CA TYR A 197 -15.18 -3.51 -6.06
C TYR A 197 -15.10 -2.76 -4.71
N GLY A 198 -14.72 -1.48 -4.68
CA GLY A 198 -14.50 -0.73 -3.44
C GLY A 198 -13.36 0.28 -3.59
N LEU A 199 -12.24 0.04 -2.92
CA LEU A 199 -11.06 0.90 -3.07
C LEU A 199 -9.75 0.15 -2.85
N GLU A 200 -8.67 0.74 -3.33
CA GLU A 200 -7.29 0.32 -3.11
C GLU A 200 -6.57 1.39 -2.28
N TYR A 201 -6.08 1.03 -1.10
CA TYR A 201 -5.34 1.91 -0.19
C TYR A 201 -3.84 1.75 -0.38
N ARG A 202 -3.14 2.85 -0.68
CA ARG A 202 -1.77 2.80 -1.24
C ARG A 202 -0.69 3.38 -0.34
N ALA A 203 -1.04 3.79 0.88
CA ALA A 203 -0.13 4.53 1.75
C ALA A 203 1.03 3.67 2.30
N LEU A 204 0.86 2.35 2.42
CA LEU A 204 1.82 1.48 3.11
C LEU A 204 2.98 1.03 2.21
N GLY A 205 4.16 0.89 2.82
CA GLY A 205 5.31 0.17 2.26
C GLY A 205 5.30 -1.32 2.64
N ASN A 206 6.40 -2.00 2.39
CA ASN A 206 6.54 -3.46 2.49
C ASN A 206 6.77 -4.01 3.90
N PHE A 207 6.93 -3.16 4.92
CA PHE A 207 7.29 -3.57 6.29
C PHE A 207 6.39 -4.68 6.87
N TRP A 208 5.15 -4.80 6.38
CA TRP A 208 4.18 -5.78 6.86
C TRP A 208 4.12 -7.06 6.02
N VAL A 209 4.64 -7.07 4.79
CA VAL A 209 4.46 -8.18 3.84
C VAL A 209 5.23 -9.42 4.26
N PHE A 210 6.36 -9.28 4.95
CA PHE A 210 7.27 -10.40 5.24
C PHE A 210 7.07 -11.02 6.63
N ASN A 211 6.15 -10.50 7.45
CA ASN A 211 5.96 -10.95 8.82
C ASN A 211 4.47 -11.19 9.11
N ARG A 212 4.13 -12.42 9.53
CA ARG A 212 2.76 -12.85 9.83
C ARG A 212 2.06 -11.93 10.82
N ASP A 213 2.71 -11.56 11.91
CA ASP A 213 2.09 -10.74 12.98
C ASP A 213 1.75 -9.34 12.47
N THR A 214 2.62 -8.74 11.67
CA THR A 214 2.32 -7.45 11.02
C THR A 214 1.25 -7.55 9.95
N ARG A 215 1.15 -8.68 9.21
CA ARG A 215 0.02 -8.93 8.30
C ARG A 215 -1.29 -9.04 9.06
N GLU A 216 -1.27 -9.67 10.23
CA GLU A 216 -2.44 -9.79 11.10
C GLU A 216 -2.90 -8.41 11.57
N GLU A 217 -1.97 -7.57 12.05
CA GLU A 217 -2.28 -6.19 12.42
C GLU A 217 -2.86 -5.39 11.24
N VAL A 218 -2.28 -5.49 10.04
CA VAL A 218 -2.83 -4.83 8.84
C VAL A 218 -4.25 -5.30 8.55
N TYR A 219 -4.47 -6.62 8.56
CA TYR A 219 -5.78 -7.22 8.30
C TYR A 219 -6.82 -6.73 9.32
N GLN A 220 -6.50 -6.79 10.60
CA GLN A 220 -7.40 -6.39 11.69
C GLN A 220 -7.66 -4.87 11.70
N ARG A 221 -6.65 -4.05 11.42
CA ARG A 221 -6.79 -2.59 11.32
C ARG A 221 -7.64 -2.18 10.13
N THR A 222 -7.55 -2.91 9.02
CA THR A 222 -8.39 -2.71 7.84
C THR A 222 -9.87 -2.95 8.17
N HIS A 223 -10.18 -4.03 8.87
CA HIS A 223 -11.54 -4.30 9.37
C HIS A 223 -12.03 -3.21 10.32
N ARG A 224 -11.24 -2.86 11.34
CA ARG A 224 -11.58 -1.81 12.30
C ARG A 224 -11.83 -0.46 11.62
N ALA A 225 -11.01 -0.09 10.63
CA ALA A 225 -11.20 1.14 9.86
C ALA A 225 -12.53 1.13 9.11
N TYR A 226 -12.86 0.02 8.46
CA TYR A 226 -14.11 -0.11 7.72
C TYR A 226 -15.34 -0.08 8.63
N GLU A 227 -15.31 -0.79 9.76
CA GLU A 227 -16.39 -0.79 10.75
C GLU A 227 -16.58 0.62 11.34
N ARG A 228 -15.49 1.24 11.79
CA ARG A 228 -15.53 2.57 12.41
C ARG A 228 -16.02 3.65 11.45
N ALA A 229 -15.65 3.57 10.18
CA ALA A 229 -16.09 4.52 9.16
C ALA A 229 -17.62 4.51 8.95
N GLN A 230 -18.32 3.43 9.32
CA GLN A 230 -19.79 3.35 9.25
C GLN A 230 -20.49 3.97 10.45
N GLU A 231 -19.76 4.24 11.53
CA GLU A 231 -20.28 4.70 12.82
C GLU A 231 -20.01 6.18 13.08
N ILE A 232 -18.85 6.67 12.64
CA ILE A 232 -18.40 8.03 12.92
C ILE A 232 -17.69 8.64 11.72
N SER A 233 -17.92 9.94 11.50
CA SER A 233 -17.12 10.70 10.56
C SER A 233 -15.70 10.86 11.10
N VAL A 234 -14.68 10.69 10.27
CA VAL A 234 -13.29 10.92 10.70
C VAL A 234 -13.07 12.33 11.27
N HIS A 235 -13.84 13.32 10.82
CA HIS A 235 -13.76 14.71 11.29
C HIS A 235 -14.36 14.90 12.69
N GLU A 236 -15.21 13.99 13.12
CA GLU A 236 -15.77 13.98 14.48
C GLU A 236 -14.86 13.20 15.44
N ALA A 237 -14.12 12.22 14.92
CA ALA A 237 -13.26 11.35 15.72
C ALA A 237 -11.90 11.99 16.06
N ILE A 238 -11.26 12.66 15.10
CA ILE A 238 -9.86 13.13 15.22
C ILE A 238 -9.65 14.47 14.53
N ASN A 239 -8.49 15.10 14.75
CA ASN A 239 -8.05 16.27 13.97
C ASN A 239 -7.39 15.83 12.63
N PRO A 240 -8.02 16.05 11.46
CA PRO A 240 -7.48 15.60 10.18
C PRO A 240 -6.15 16.24 9.81
N ASP A 241 -5.96 17.53 10.10
CA ASP A 241 -4.73 18.24 9.74
C ASP A 241 -3.54 17.66 10.52
N ALA A 242 -3.75 17.29 11.78
CA ALA A 242 -2.72 16.64 12.60
C ALA A 242 -2.39 15.22 12.11
N LEU A 243 -3.39 14.48 11.63
CA LEU A 243 -3.20 13.16 11.01
C LEU A 243 -2.40 13.26 9.71
N ILE A 244 -2.84 14.13 8.79
CA ILE A 244 -2.20 14.33 7.49
C ILE A 244 -0.75 14.74 7.67
N ASP A 245 -0.50 15.74 8.52
CA ASP A 245 0.85 16.20 8.80
C ASP A 245 1.69 15.12 9.50
N GLY A 246 1.10 14.39 10.44
CA GLY A 246 1.76 13.27 11.12
C GLY A 246 2.26 12.20 10.15
N ILE A 247 1.40 11.76 9.24
CA ILE A 247 1.75 10.78 8.21
C ILE A 247 2.80 11.34 7.25
N ASN A 248 2.57 12.54 6.71
CA ASN A 248 3.40 13.10 5.65
C ASN A 248 4.80 13.50 6.13
N THR A 249 4.96 13.81 7.43
CA THR A 249 6.24 14.25 8.00
C THR A 249 6.90 13.21 8.90
N TYR A 250 6.33 12.01 9.04
CA TYR A 250 6.77 10.98 10.00
C TYR A 250 6.79 11.48 11.46
N ASP A 251 5.83 12.32 11.86
CA ASP A 251 5.70 12.76 13.26
C ASP A 251 5.00 11.68 14.09
N GLU A 252 5.81 10.82 14.72
CA GLU A 252 5.33 9.77 15.61
C GLU A 252 4.50 10.30 16.79
N GLY A 253 4.79 11.51 17.28
CA GLY A 253 4.05 12.12 18.39
C GLY A 253 2.61 12.41 18.00
N LYS A 254 2.42 13.03 16.83
CA LYS A 254 1.08 13.27 16.26
C LYS A 254 0.35 11.97 15.97
N CYS A 255 1.01 11.01 15.32
CA CYS A 255 0.38 9.73 15.01
C CYS A 255 -0.03 8.95 16.27
N ARG A 256 0.78 8.95 17.34
CA ARG A 256 0.39 8.34 18.63
C ARG A 256 -0.81 9.04 19.26
N GLN A 257 -0.89 10.36 19.15
CA GLN A 257 -2.02 11.13 19.66
C GLN A 257 -3.31 10.80 18.90
N ILE A 258 -3.25 10.76 17.56
CA ILE A 258 -4.40 10.39 16.72
C ILE A 258 -4.94 9.00 17.06
N LEU A 259 -4.07 8.00 17.24
CA LEU A 259 -4.50 6.65 17.60
C LEU A 259 -5.21 6.62 18.96
N LYS A 260 -4.75 7.41 19.94
CA LYS A 260 -5.42 7.54 21.25
C LYS A 260 -6.76 8.25 21.17
N GLU A 261 -6.87 9.29 20.34
CA GLU A 261 -8.14 10.00 20.11
C GLU A 261 -9.17 9.05 19.50
N MET A 262 -8.77 8.24 18.52
CA MET A 262 -9.64 7.25 17.90
C MET A 262 -10.08 6.14 18.85
N GLU A 263 -9.23 5.72 19.79
CA GLU A 263 -9.62 4.76 20.84
C GLU A 263 -10.61 5.32 21.86
N ALA A 264 -10.66 6.65 22.02
CA ALA A 264 -11.52 7.33 22.99
C ALA A 264 -12.87 7.81 22.41
N ALA A 265 -12.92 8.05 21.10
CA ALA A 265 -14.14 8.38 20.37
C ALA A 265 -15.03 7.15 20.20
#